data_AF-A0A2V5U8K5-F1
#
_entry.id   AF-A0A2V5U8K5-F1
#
_cell.length_a   1.000
_cell.length_b   1.000
_cell.length_c   1.000
_cell.angle_alpha   90.00
_cell.angle_beta   90.00
_cell.angle_gamma   90.00
#
_symmetry.space_group_name_H-M   'P 1'
#
loop_
_entity.id
_entity.type
_entity.pdbx_description
1 polymer ?
#
loop_
_entity_poly.entity_id
_entity_poly.type
_entity_poly.pdbx_seq_one_letter_code
_entity_poly.pdbx_strand_id
1 'polypeptide(L)'
;MEIIRSMAHNKIVIVTIHQPSSKIFQMFHKAILLDKGGRLVFFGTPSDMLRYFAEAEHQHQFGAELGACPSCGTTRPEFIFDVLETPLRDLSGDIIYEENSRGHLVAARRYSPEFWRDKYEAFRLIQDVKQVSLRKEAPSALPAAPVQKKRLPFRWHDEWTQFRTVLRRAFVSKLRNRANLVITIGVSPVLALLIATILRYSESGTYDFASAYHIPTFLFLGLIVAMFLGLTNSADDIIRDRPVLQRERNVNVRLSYYVVSKTLTLGVFALVQCILFVMIGNYVLQIRGMFWIDLAIMFMTAMGGVALGLLISSLVADPKTAANIVPLVLIPQIIMGGALIKYEDMNRNLGLLYSLSHWFSEHPSADKNRKTESKLQVPLVCQFIAMRWSYEEMIVAQAKLNPLTRRQDRAQREIDGLVAEHRKDPEADKRLEDLKETLALLSGLEAKSASELDHYLGLIDQVLNGKRPFDRALFKNANGPITAEQIYVNQKVSDLMANAEMDQSDYRRGNKPNVFFGAQKRYFGIKFGVFFFNTAVLLLSTLGLLALLHWILRRELEVRRS
;
A
#
# COMPACT_ATOMS: atom_id res chain seq x y z
N MET A 1 28.68 29.28 -2.66
CA MET A 1 29.54 29.54 -1.48
C MET A 1 29.24 30.86 -0.80
N GLU A 2 29.11 31.97 -1.53
CA GLU A 2 28.78 33.28 -0.96
C GLU A 2 27.47 33.28 -0.13
N ILE A 3 26.43 32.59 -0.61
CA ILE A 3 25.17 32.39 0.13
C ILE A 3 25.41 31.63 1.45
N ILE A 4 26.27 30.62 1.43
CA ILE A 4 26.60 29.83 2.64
C ILE A 4 27.37 30.72 3.64
N ARG A 5 28.26 31.58 3.13
CA ARG A 5 29.01 32.55 3.92
C ARG A 5 28.09 33.60 4.55
N SER A 6 27.11 34.12 3.81
CA SER A 6 26.13 35.06 4.39
C SER A 6 25.24 34.39 5.44
N MET A 7 24.89 33.12 5.25
CA MET A 7 24.15 32.32 6.24
C MET A 7 24.96 31.99 7.51
N ALA A 8 26.29 32.12 7.49
CA ALA A 8 27.14 31.83 8.64
C ALA A 8 27.08 32.92 9.74
N HIS A 9 26.39 34.04 9.49
CA HIS A 9 26.16 35.05 10.52
C HIS A 9 25.40 34.46 11.71
N ASN A 10 26.06 34.35 12.87
CA ASN A 10 25.57 33.70 14.10
C ASN A 10 25.18 32.21 13.95
N LYS A 11 25.74 31.49 12.97
CA LYS A 11 25.54 30.05 12.81
C LYS A 11 26.86 29.33 12.60
N ILE A 12 26.98 28.13 13.15
CA ILE A 12 28.09 27.23 12.82
C ILE A 12 27.71 26.50 11.54
N VAL A 13 28.51 26.67 10.50
CA VAL A 13 28.31 26.01 9.20
C VAL A 13 29.49 25.10 8.93
N ILE A 14 29.20 23.82 8.71
CA ILE A 14 30.19 22.79 8.37
C ILE A 14 29.94 22.39 6.92
N VAL A 15 30.97 22.41 6.10
CA VAL A 15 30.90 22.05 4.68
C VAL A 15 32.01 21.07 4.35
N THR A 16 31.68 20.03 3.61
CA THR A 16 32.63 19.10 3.00
C THR A 16 32.77 19.45 1.53
N ILE A 17 33.98 19.77 1.06
CA ILE A 17 34.25 20.09 -0.36
C ILE A 17 35.31 19.14 -0.91
N HIS A 18 35.02 18.56 -2.07
CA HIS A 18 36.01 17.86 -2.88
C HIS A 18 36.71 18.89 -3.78
N GLN A 19 38.04 19.01 -3.65
CA GLN A 19 38.90 19.86 -4.49
C GLN A 19 38.41 21.33 -4.61
N PRO A 20 38.53 22.15 -3.55
CA PRO A 20 38.16 23.56 -3.63
C PRO A 20 39.11 24.33 -4.56
N SER A 21 38.57 25.28 -5.33
CA SER A 21 39.41 26.28 -5.99
C SER A 21 40.05 27.22 -4.97
N SER A 22 41.18 27.84 -5.32
CA SER A 22 41.90 28.79 -4.45
C SER A 22 40.99 29.89 -3.90
N LYS A 23 40.13 30.45 -4.76
CA LYS A 23 39.16 31.48 -4.38
C LYS A 23 38.16 30.97 -3.35
N ILE A 24 37.66 29.74 -3.48
CA ILE A 24 36.71 29.16 -2.53
C ILE A 24 37.41 28.79 -1.22
N PHE A 25 38.61 28.23 -1.29
CA PHE A 25 39.37 27.82 -0.11
C PHE A 25 39.66 29.01 0.81
N GLN A 26 40.00 30.17 0.25
CA GLN A 26 40.23 31.40 1.02
C GLN A 26 38.94 32.03 1.60
N MET A 27 37.75 31.61 1.17
CA MET A 27 36.49 32.10 1.75
C MET A 27 36.17 31.48 3.11
N PHE A 28 36.88 30.43 3.53
CA PHE A 28 36.60 29.73 4.79
C PHE A 28 37.29 30.36 5.99
N HIS A 29 36.57 30.45 7.11
CA HIS A 29 37.15 30.88 8.40
C HIS A 29 38.11 29.83 8.98
N LYS A 30 37.74 28.55 8.83
CA LYS A 30 38.53 27.40 9.27
C LYS A 30 38.44 26.27 8.25
N ALA A 31 39.52 25.54 8.10
CA ALA A 31 39.64 24.36 7.27
C ALA A 31 40.04 23.16 8.15
N ILE A 32 39.39 22.03 7.92
CA ILE A 32 39.70 20.73 8.54
C ILE A 32 40.15 19.82 7.40
N LEU A 33 41.29 19.16 7.56
CA LEU A 33 41.77 18.17 6.61
C LEU A 33 41.86 16.81 7.29
N LEU A 34 41.23 15.82 6.65
CA LEU A 34 41.22 14.42 7.06
C LEU A 34 41.91 13.59 5.98
N ASP A 35 42.88 12.76 6.35
CA ASP A 35 43.53 11.81 5.46
C ASP A 35 42.82 10.42 5.54
N LYS A 36 43.27 9.48 4.70
CA LYS A 36 42.82 8.08 4.64
C LYS A 36 42.70 7.49 6.06
N GLY A 37 41.60 6.79 6.31
CA GLY A 37 41.29 6.24 7.65
C GLY A 37 40.70 7.26 8.64
N GLY A 38 40.30 8.45 8.18
CA GLY A 38 39.67 9.47 9.03
C GLY A 38 40.64 10.16 9.99
N ARG A 39 41.95 10.15 9.66
CA ARG A 39 43.00 10.75 10.49
C ARG A 39 43.00 12.26 10.32
N LEU A 40 42.95 13.01 11.43
CA LEU A 40 43.04 14.47 11.40
C LEU A 40 44.48 14.90 11.16
N VAL A 41 44.72 15.55 10.02
CA VAL A 41 46.08 16.00 9.64
C VAL A 41 46.25 17.51 9.71
N PHE A 42 45.15 18.28 9.76
CA PHE A 42 45.20 19.71 10.03
C PHE A 42 43.84 20.28 10.48
N PHE A 43 43.87 21.25 11.39
CA PHE A 43 42.75 22.11 11.77
C PHE A 43 43.23 23.55 12.02
N GLY A 44 42.68 24.52 11.29
CA GLY A 44 43.13 25.92 11.40
C GLY A 44 42.56 26.83 10.31
N THR A 45 43.19 27.98 10.05
CA THR A 45 42.79 28.84 8.91
C THR A 45 43.33 28.27 7.59
N PRO A 46 42.72 28.59 6.43
CA PRO A 46 43.24 28.19 5.12
C PRO A 46 44.69 28.62 4.89
N SER A 47 45.06 29.83 5.32
CA SER A 47 46.43 30.36 5.21
C SER A 47 47.41 29.59 6.10
N ASP A 48 47.01 29.25 7.32
CA ASP A 48 47.84 28.43 8.23
C ASP A 48 48.06 27.03 7.68
N MET A 49 47.06 26.45 7.01
CA MET A 49 47.16 25.14 6.38
C MET A 49 48.24 25.13 5.31
N LEU A 50 48.20 26.10 4.39
CA LEU A 50 49.20 26.22 3.32
C LEU A 50 50.61 26.40 3.90
N ARG A 51 50.75 27.23 4.93
CA ARG A 51 52.03 27.44 5.62
C ARG A 51 52.54 26.16 6.28
N TYR A 52 51.68 25.42 6.97
CA TYR A 52 52.05 24.16 7.64
C TYR A 52 52.57 23.12 6.64
N PHE A 53 51.89 22.94 5.52
CA PHE A 53 52.32 21.98 4.49
C PHE A 53 53.55 22.46 3.70
N ALA A 54 53.71 23.76 3.48
CA ALA A 54 54.91 24.33 2.85
C ALA A 54 56.15 24.15 3.73
N GLU A 55 56.03 24.40 5.04
CA GLU A 55 57.11 24.14 6.00
C GLU A 55 57.42 22.64 6.09
N ALA A 56 56.40 21.80 6.03
CA ALA A 56 56.57 20.35 6.04
C ALA A 56 57.30 19.84 4.79
N GLU A 57 57.03 20.37 3.60
CA GLU A 57 57.75 20.01 2.38
C GLU A 57 59.21 20.47 2.44
N HIS A 58 59.46 21.71 2.89
CA HIS A 58 60.80 22.28 2.95
C HIS A 58 61.74 21.54 3.91
N GLN A 59 61.25 21.09 5.06
CA GLN A 59 62.04 20.28 6.00
C GLN A 59 62.48 18.92 5.42
N HIS A 60 61.77 18.42 4.39
CA HIS A 60 61.90 17.05 3.89
C HIS A 60 62.56 16.94 2.51
N GLN A 61 62.74 18.06 1.80
CA GLN A 61 63.57 18.19 0.61
C GLN A 61 64.89 18.91 0.99
N PHE A 62 65.95 18.14 1.25
CA PHE A 62 67.30 18.70 1.42
C PHE A 62 67.70 19.48 0.16
N GLY A 63 67.70 20.82 0.24
CA GLY A 63 68.39 21.68 -0.73
C GLY A 63 67.60 22.19 -1.95
N ALA A 64 66.26 22.11 -1.98
CA ALA A 64 65.51 22.92 -2.94
C ALA A 64 65.30 24.34 -2.37
N GLU A 65 65.82 25.36 -3.07
CA GLU A 65 65.40 26.75 -2.87
C GLU A 65 63.87 26.81 -2.81
N LEU A 66 63.33 27.70 -1.97
CA LEU A 66 61.90 27.86 -1.76
C LEU A 66 61.13 27.55 -3.05
N GLY A 67 60.30 26.50 -3.03
CA GLY A 67 59.17 26.35 -3.96
C GLY A 67 58.14 27.49 -3.83
N ALA A 68 58.55 28.63 -3.28
CA ALA A 68 57.92 29.91 -3.39
C ALA A 68 58.83 30.78 -4.28
N CYS A 69 58.37 31.08 -5.49
CA CYS A 69 58.70 32.38 -6.05
C CYS A 69 58.45 33.42 -4.94
N PRO A 70 59.42 34.27 -4.59
CA PRO A 70 59.27 35.29 -3.55
C PRO A 70 58.10 36.26 -3.80
N SER A 71 57.53 36.24 -5.01
CA SER A 71 56.41 37.06 -5.45
C SER A 71 55.10 36.28 -5.74
N CYS A 72 55.10 34.93 -5.75
CA CYS A 72 53.87 34.14 -5.96
C CYS A 72 53.65 33.11 -4.83
N GLY A 73 53.00 33.56 -3.75
CA GLY A 73 52.49 32.68 -2.70
C GLY A 73 51.50 31.69 -3.29
N THR A 74 51.76 30.39 -3.12
CA THR A 74 50.92 29.31 -3.66
C THR A 74 49.56 29.35 -2.96
N THR A 75 48.57 29.98 -3.58
CA THR A 75 47.18 30.00 -3.07
C THR A 75 46.42 28.72 -3.39
N ARG A 76 47.07 27.75 -4.05
CA ARG A 76 46.43 26.56 -4.61
C ARG A 76 46.20 25.51 -3.52
N PRO A 77 44.95 25.07 -3.28
CA PRO A 77 44.67 24.01 -2.31
C PRO A 77 45.21 22.65 -2.75
N GLU A 78 45.41 22.45 -4.05
CA GLU A 78 45.96 21.21 -4.64
C GLU A 78 47.35 20.86 -4.09
N PHE A 79 48.16 21.88 -3.78
CA PHE A 79 49.48 21.71 -3.19
C PHE A 79 49.46 20.85 -1.92
N ILE A 80 48.42 20.99 -1.11
CA ILE A 80 48.27 20.22 0.13
C ILE A 80 48.13 18.72 -0.18
N PHE A 81 47.42 18.37 -1.26
CA PHE A 81 47.28 16.98 -1.69
C PHE A 81 48.58 16.45 -2.28
N ASP A 82 49.33 17.26 -3.03
CA ASP A 82 50.64 16.85 -3.57
C ASP A 82 51.64 16.48 -2.45
N VAL A 83 51.63 17.25 -1.35
CA VAL A 83 52.47 16.98 -0.18
C VAL A 83 52.02 15.71 0.56
N LEU A 84 50.71 15.49 0.70
CA LEU A 84 50.18 14.29 1.35
C LEU A 84 50.37 13.02 0.51
N GLU A 85 50.28 13.14 -0.81
CA GLU A 85 50.35 12.04 -1.77
C GLU A 85 51.73 11.91 -2.43
N THR A 86 52.76 12.55 -1.86
CA THR A 86 54.13 12.48 -2.37
C THR A 86 54.55 11.02 -2.56
N PRO A 87 54.91 10.60 -3.78
CA PRO A 87 55.21 9.21 -4.07
C PRO A 87 56.52 8.78 -3.40
N LEU A 88 56.55 7.56 -2.88
CA LEU A 88 57.76 6.88 -2.47
C LEU A 88 58.57 6.53 -3.73
N ARG A 89 59.84 6.93 -3.74
CA ARG A 89 60.76 6.67 -4.85
C ARG A 89 61.86 5.73 -4.39
N ASP A 90 62.25 4.82 -5.26
CA ASP A 90 63.41 3.94 -5.06
C ASP A 90 64.73 4.73 -5.20
N LEU A 91 65.87 4.10 -4.88
CA LEU A 91 67.21 4.69 -5.03
C LEU A 91 67.51 5.14 -6.47
N SER A 92 66.88 4.51 -7.46
CA SER A 92 66.96 4.87 -8.88
C SER A 92 66.07 6.06 -9.27
N GLY A 93 65.23 6.55 -8.35
CA GLY A 93 64.31 7.66 -8.58
C GLY A 93 62.93 7.26 -9.13
N ASP A 94 62.72 5.98 -9.41
CA ASP A 94 61.45 5.43 -9.92
C ASP A 94 60.39 5.35 -8.81
N ILE A 95 59.12 5.57 -9.18
CA ILE A 95 57.99 5.54 -8.26
C ILE A 95 57.63 4.10 -7.92
N ILE A 96 57.56 3.80 -6.62
CA ILE A 96 57.10 2.50 -6.13
C ILE A 96 55.57 2.48 -6.16
N TYR A 97 54.99 1.41 -6.71
CA TYR A 97 53.55 1.20 -6.76
C TYR A 97 53.11 0.17 -5.73
N GLU A 98 52.00 0.46 -5.06
CA GLU A 98 51.32 -0.44 -4.14
C GLU A 98 49.93 -0.79 -4.69
N GLU A 99 49.48 -2.02 -4.45
CA GLU A 99 48.16 -2.46 -4.84
C GLU A 99 47.13 -2.00 -3.80
N ASN A 100 46.21 -1.13 -4.22
CA ASN A 100 45.10 -0.71 -3.34
C ASN A 100 44.17 -1.89 -3.03
N SER A 101 43.33 -1.74 -2.01
CA SER A 101 42.29 -2.71 -1.61
C SER A 101 41.23 -3.07 -2.67
N ARG A 102 41.35 -2.54 -3.90
CA ARG A 102 40.52 -2.82 -5.08
C ARG A 102 41.32 -3.46 -6.24
N GLY A 103 42.59 -3.81 -6.01
CA GLY A 103 43.46 -4.45 -7.01
C GLY A 103 44.08 -3.50 -8.04
N HIS A 104 44.08 -2.19 -7.79
CA HIS A 104 44.67 -1.19 -8.70
C HIS A 104 46.04 -0.75 -8.19
N LEU A 105 47.04 -0.70 -9.07
CA LEU A 105 48.37 -0.16 -8.79
C LEU A 105 48.30 1.37 -8.64
N VAL A 106 48.67 1.87 -7.46
CA VAL A 106 48.75 3.31 -7.17
C VAL A 106 50.10 3.60 -6.56
N ALA A 107 50.64 4.80 -6.82
CA ALA A 107 51.92 5.20 -6.24
C ALA A 107 51.88 5.08 -4.71
N ALA A 108 52.79 4.30 -4.14
CA ALA A 108 52.96 4.15 -2.70
C ALA A 108 53.30 5.52 -2.12
N ARG A 109 52.63 5.90 -1.02
CA ARG A 109 52.89 7.20 -0.39
C ARG A 109 54.19 7.13 0.40
N ARG A 110 55.00 8.20 0.34
CA ARG A 110 56.24 8.32 1.12
C ARG A 110 55.97 8.29 2.63
N TYR A 111 54.84 8.87 3.06
CA TYR A 111 54.45 8.96 4.46
C TYR A 111 53.07 8.33 4.69
N SER A 112 52.93 7.59 5.79
CA SER A 112 51.66 7.02 6.18
C SER A 112 50.69 8.08 6.73
N PRO A 113 49.36 7.82 6.71
CA PRO A 113 48.39 8.70 7.36
C PRO A 113 48.64 8.89 8.86
N GLU A 114 49.17 7.87 9.55
CA GLU A 114 49.57 7.94 10.96
C GLU A 114 50.67 8.98 11.20
N PHE A 115 51.68 9.01 10.33
CA PHE A 115 52.77 9.98 10.43
C PHE A 115 52.25 11.42 10.38
N TRP A 116 51.31 11.72 9.47
CA TRP A 116 50.76 13.07 9.33
C TRP A 116 49.88 13.48 10.52
N ARG A 117 49.14 12.54 11.11
CA ARG A 117 48.41 12.77 12.37
C ARG A 117 49.39 13.15 13.48
N ASP A 118 50.42 12.33 13.70
CA ASP A 118 51.36 12.51 14.80
C ASP A 118 52.17 13.80 14.62
N LYS A 119 52.56 14.12 13.38
CA LYS A 119 53.20 15.40 13.02
C LYS A 119 52.30 16.60 13.34
N TYR A 120 51.01 16.51 13.04
CA TYR A 120 50.07 17.60 13.34
C TYR A 120 49.81 17.74 14.85
N GLU A 121 49.70 16.64 15.58
CA GLU A 121 49.60 16.67 17.04
C GLU A 121 50.83 17.33 17.68
N ALA A 122 52.03 16.98 17.21
CA ALA A 122 53.26 17.62 17.65
C ALA A 122 53.29 19.13 17.31
N PHE A 123 52.88 19.50 16.08
CA PHE A 123 52.77 20.90 15.67
C PHE A 123 51.81 21.69 16.56
N ARG A 124 50.64 21.11 16.87
CA ARG A 124 49.64 21.71 17.75
C ARG A 124 50.17 21.88 19.17
N LEU A 125 50.86 20.88 19.73
CA LEU A 125 51.48 20.97 21.05
C LEU A 125 52.51 22.11 21.11
N ILE A 126 53.35 22.25 20.08
CA ILE A 126 54.34 23.34 20.01
C ILE A 126 53.64 24.71 19.92
N GLN A 127 52.57 24.82 19.12
CA GLN A 127 51.79 26.05 19.05
C GLN A 127 51.10 26.40 20.37
N ASP A 128 50.51 25.41 21.05
CA ASP A 128 49.86 25.58 22.34
C ASP A 128 50.88 26.06 23.39
N VAL A 129 52.09 25.47 23.44
CA VAL A 129 53.18 25.92 24.33
C VAL A 129 53.61 27.36 24.02
N LYS A 130 53.78 27.72 22.74
CA LYS A 130 54.12 29.10 22.33
C LYS A 130 53.02 30.10 22.69
N GLN A 131 51.75 29.69 22.63
CA GLN A 131 50.60 30.53 22.96
C GLN A 131 50.35 30.66 24.46
N VAL A 132 50.69 29.66 25.28
CA VAL A 132 50.58 29.73 26.75
C VAL A 132 51.42 30.89 27.31
N SER A 133 52.55 31.23 26.69
CA SER A 133 53.35 32.42 27.02
C SER A 133 52.67 33.77 26.75
N LEU A 134 51.61 33.81 25.93
CA LEU A 134 50.90 35.04 25.51
C LEU A 134 49.49 35.16 26.11
N ARG A 135 48.93 34.08 26.64
CA ARG A 135 47.52 34.01 27.07
C ARG A 135 47.38 34.37 28.55
N LYS A 136 47.45 35.67 28.87
CA LYS A 136 47.36 36.18 30.26
C LYS A 136 45.94 36.24 30.83
N GLU A 137 44.91 36.13 29.99
CA GLU A 137 43.50 36.13 30.41
C GLU A 137 42.75 34.93 29.85
N ALA A 138 41.99 34.25 30.71
CA ALA A 138 41.09 33.18 30.33
C ALA A 138 40.00 33.77 29.40
N PRO A 139 39.70 33.15 28.25
CA PRO A 139 38.61 33.63 27.41
C PRO A 139 37.31 33.65 28.21
N SER A 140 36.60 34.78 28.21
CA SER A 140 35.28 34.89 28.81
C SER A 140 34.41 33.73 28.35
N ALA A 141 33.79 33.00 29.28
CA ALA A 141 32.94 31.87 28.94
C ALA A 141 31.89 32.32 27.93
N LEU A 142 31.92 31.72 26.73
CA LEU A 142 30.85 31.92 25.76
C LEU A 142 29.53 31.59 26.47
N PRO A 143 28.48 32.42 26.33
CA PRO A 143 27.19 32.11 26.91
C PRO A 143 26.80 30.70 26.48
N ALA A 144 26.54 29.83 27.45
CA ALA A 144 26.19 28.44 27.19
C ALA A 144 25.05 28.44 26.17
N ALA A 145 25.28 27.81 25.01
CA ALA A 145 24.26 27.71 23.98
C ALA A 145 23.00 27.13 24.65
N PRO A 146 21.83 27.81 24.56
CA PRO A 146 20.63 27.30 25.19
C PRO A 146 20.39 25.92 24.60
N VAL A 147 20.47 24.89 25.45
CA VAL A 147 20.14 23.51 25.07
C VAL A 147 18.64 23.49 24.87
N GLN A 148 18.16 24.00 23.73
CA GLN A 148 16.78 23.85 23.31
C GLN A 148 16.57 22.41 22.83
N LYS A 149 16.64 21.45 23.76
CA LYS A 149 15.91 20.19 23.65
C LYS A 149 14.49 20.41 24.14
N LYS A 150 13.80 21.45 23.64
CA LYS A 150 12.34 21.48 23.77
C LYS A 150 11.82 20.47 22.76
N ARG A 151 11.47 19.27 23.23
CA ARG A 151 10.45 18.47 22.53
C ARG A 151 9.25 19.41 22.41
N LEU A 152 9.00 19.90 21.19
CA LEU A 152 7.86 20.77 20.92
C LEU A 152 6.61 20.03 21.46
N PRO A 153 5.76 20.68 22.27
CA PRO A 153 4.56 20.04 22.78
C PRO A 153 3.72 19.53 21.61
N PHE A 154 3.08 18.37 21.77
CA PHE A 154 2.19 17.79 20.77
C PHE A 154 1.03 18.76 20.52
N ARG A 155 1.13 19.52 19.42
CA ARG A 155 0.10 20.46 18.99
C ARG A 155 -0.70 19.78 17.90
N TRP A 156 -1.94 19.44 18.21
CA TRP A 156 -2.89 18.83 17.27
C TRP A 156 -2.97 19.59 15.94
N HIS A 157 -2.89 20.92 15.98
CA HIS A 157 -2.86 21.77 14.79
C HIS A 157 -1.64 21.52 13.90
N ASP A 158 -0.45 21.36 14.48
CA ASP A 158 0.81 21.17 13.74
C ASP A 158 0.84 19.78 13.08
N GLU A 159 0.36 18.76 13.80
CA GLU A 159 0.26 17.38 13.29
C GLU A 159 -0.78 17.26 12.17
N TRP A 160 -1.93 17.92 12.32
CA TRP A 160 -2.92 18.01 11.25
C TRP A 160 -2.39 18.77 10.03
N THR A 161 -1.66 19.87 10.25
CA THR A 161 -1.05 20.64 9.17
C THR A 161 -0.01 19.80 8.42
N GLN A 162 0.79 19.01 9.15
CA GLN A 162 1.76 18.10 8.54
C GLN A 162 1.05 17.03 7.71
N PHE A 163 0.05 16.35 8.28
CA PHE A 163 -0.73 15.33 7.56
C PHE A 163 -1.39 15.90 6.29
N ARG A 164 -2.08 17.04 6.41
CA ARG A 164 -2.73 17.73 5.28
C ARG A 164 -1.73 18.14 4.21
N THR A 165 -0.53 18.57 4.59
CA THR A 165 0.51 18.97 3.64
C THR A 165 1.03 17.78 2.85
N VAL A 166 1.32 16.66 3.52
CA VAL A 166 1.77 15.42 2.84
C VAL A 166 0.66 14.88 1.94
N LEU A 167 -0.59 14.90 2.40
CA LEU A 167 -1.76 14.50 1.62
C LEU A 167 -1.93 15.37 0.37
N ARG A 168 -1.93 16.70 0.53
CA ARG A 168 -2.03 17.63 -0.60
C ARG A 168 -0.90 17.42 -1.59
N ARG A 169 0.33 17.22 -1.12
CA ARG A 169 1.48 16.93 -1.98
C ARG A 169 1.27 15.63 -2.77
N ALA A 170 0.85 14.56 -2.12
CA ALA A 170 0.59 13.28 -2.77
C ALA A 170 -0.45 13.42 -3.90
N PHE A 171 -1.56 14.12 -3.62
CA PHE A 171 -2.58 14.43 -4.62
C PHE A 171 -2.03 15.27 -5.79
N VAL A 172 -1.39 16.40 -5.50
CA VAL A 172 -0.86 17.30 -6.55
C VAL A 172 0.18 16.58 -7.41
N SER A 173 1.02 15.73 -6.81
CA SER A 173 2.00 14.92 -7.55
C SER A 173 1.34 14.00 -8.57
N LYS A 174 0.25 13.31 -8.18
CA LYS A 174 -0.50 12.42 -9.08
C LYS A 174 -1.25 13.20 -10.16
N LEU A 175 -1.89 14.33 -9.82
CA LEU A 175 -2.60 15.17 -10.79
C LEU A 175 -1.68 15.82 -11.83
N ARG A 176 -0.45 16.15 -11.46
CA ARG A 176 0.49 16.83 -12.38
C ARG A 176 0.97 15.91 -13.50
N ASN A 177 0.95 14.59 -13.30
CA ASN A 177 1.29 13.63 -14.33
C ASN A 177 0.07 13.33 -15.23
N ARG A 178 -0.26 14.27 -16.12
CA ARG A 178 -1.48 14.21 -16.95
C ARG A 178 -1.56 12.96 -17.82
N ALA A 179 -0.46 12.55 -18.46
CA ALA A 179 -0.44 11.36 -19.31
C ALA A 179 -0.76 10.09 -18.50
N ASN A 180 -0.11 9.92 -17.35
CA ASN A 180 -0.40 8.79 -16.47
C ASN A 180 -1.83 8.85 -15.93
N LEU A 181 -2.32 10.03 -15.55
CA LEU A 181 -3.68 10.20 -15.03
C LEU A 181 -4.75 9.81 -16.06
N VAL A 182 -4.59 10.22 -17.31
CA VAL A 182 -5.51 9.86 -18.40
C VAL A 182 -5.52 8.36 -18.63
N ILE A 183 -4.35 7.71 -18.66
CA ILE A 183 -4.25 6.26 -18.82
C ILE A 183 -4.87 5.54 -17.61
N THR A 184 -4.49 5.93 -16.38
CA THR A 184 -5.00 5.35 -15.14
C THR A 184 -6.54 5.41 -15.10
N ILE A 185 -7.15 6.57 -15.37
CA ILE A 185 -8.62 6.71 -15.33
C ILE A 185 -9.27 6.03 -16.53
N GLY A 186 -8.68 6.09 -17.73
CA GLY A 186 -9.26 5.61 -18.98
C GLY A 186 -9.24 4.08 -19.16
N VAL A 187 -8.29 3.37 -18.56
CA VAL A 187 -8.20 1.90 -18.68
C VAL A 187 -9.44 1.21 -18.09
N SER A 188 -9.94 1.70 -16.96
CA SER A 188 -11.09 1.11 -16.26
C SER A 188 -12.39 1.09 -17.09
N PRO A 189 -12.89 2.22 -17.64
CA PRO A 189 -14.10 2.24 -18.47
C PRO A 189 -13.94 1.47 -19.78
N VAL A 190 -12.74 1.49 -20.39
CA VAL A 190 -12.47 0.71 -21.60
C VAL A 190 -12.58 -0.79 -21.34
N LEU A 191 -11.98 -1.27 -20.25
CA LEU A 191 -12.10 -2.67 -19.84
C LEU A 191 -13.55 -3.02 -19.48
N ALA A 192 -14.26 -2.14 -18.77
CA ALA A 192 -15.67 -2.35 -18.43
C ALA A 192 -16.53 -2.54 -19.68
N LEU A 193 -16.40 -1.65 -20.66
CA LEU A 193 -17.13 -1.71 -21.92
C LEU A 193 -16.80 -2.98 -22.70
N LEU A 194 -15.51 -3.30 -22.84
CA LEU A 194 -15.04 -4.48 -23.56
C LEU A 194 -15.58 -5.77 -22.93
N ILE A 195 -15.41 -5.93 -21.62
CA ILE A 195 -15.82 -7.12 -20.89
C ILE A 195 -17.35 -7.26 -20.92
N ALA A 196 -18.08 -6.19 -20.59
CA ALA A 196 -19.54 -6.24 -20.53
C ALA A 196 -20.17 -6.51 -21.90
N THR A 197 -19.59 -5.98 -22.98
CA THR A 197 -20.09 -6.23 -24.35
C THR A 197 -19.84 -7.67 -24.77
N ILE A 198 -18.66 -8.23 -24.47
CA ILE A 198 -18.32 -9.62 -24.82
C ILE A 198 -19.17 -10.62 -24.03
N LEU A 199 -19.44 -10.34 -22.76
CA LEU A 199 -20.21 -11.24 -21.88
C LEU A 199 -21.73 -11.05 -21.97
N ARG A 200 -22.21 -10.14 -22.83
CA ARG A 200 -23.64 -9.91 -23.03
C ARG A 200 -24.26 -11.04 -23.85
N TYR A 201 -24.60 -12.12 -23.18
CA TYR A 201 -25.23 -13.32 -23.76
C TYR A 201 -26.39 -13.79 -22.89
N SER A 202 -27.43 -14.33 -23.54
CA SER A 202 -28.65 -14.87 -22.92
C SER A 202 -29.17 -16.01 -23.80
N GLU A 203 -29.70 -17.06 -23.17
CA GLU A 203 -30.16 -18.28 -23.87
C GLU A 203 -31.44 -18.04 -24.70
N SER A 204 -32.25 -17.04 -24.33
CA SER A 204 -33.57 -16.76 -24.92
C SER A 204 -33.55 -16.02 -26.27
N GLY A 205 -32.38 -15.87 -26.91
CA GLY A 205 -32.20 -15.15 -28.18
C GLY A 205 -32.36 -13.62 -28.10
N THR A 206 -33.20 -13.14 -27.18
CA THR A 206 -33.25 -11.75 -26.70
C THR A 206 -32.53 -11.66 -25.36
N TYR A 207 -31.78 -10.58 -25.15
CA TYR A 207 -31.02 -10.39 -23.91
C TYR A 207 -31.96 -10.10 -22.74
N ASP A 208 -31.98 -11.03 -21.79
CA ASP A 208 -32.62 -10.87 -20.49
C ASP A 208 -31.58 -11.10 -19.37
N PHE A 209 -31.69 -10.36 -18.27
CA PHE A 209 -30.78 -10.43 -17.15
C PHE A 209 -30.92 -11.74 -16.38
N ALA A 210 -32.14 -12.27 -16.25
CA ALA A 210 -32.36 -13.51 -15.51
C ALA A 210 -31.70 -14.73 -16.13
N SER A 211 -31.77 -14.86 -17.46
CA SER A 211 -31.15 -15.94 -18.23
C SER A 211 -29.70 -15.64 -18.66
N ALA A 212 -29.11 -14.53 -18.21
CA ALA A 212 -27.74 -14.17 -18.56
C ALA A 212 -26.73 -15.10 -17.87
N TYR A 213 -26.13 -16.01 -18.63
CA TYR A 213 -25.25 -17.04 -18.11
C TYR A 213 -23.93 -16.49 -17.51
N HIS A 214 -23.38 -15.42 -18.09
CA HIS A 214 -22.04 -14.92 -17.75
C HIS A 214 -21.98 -13.87 -16.62
N ILE A 215 -23.07 -13.61 -15.90
CA ILE A 215 -23.08 -12.61 -14.81
C ILE A 215 -22.07 -12.94 -13.69
N PRO A 216 -21.97 -14.18 -13.15
CA PRO A 216 -20.94 -14.49 -12.16
C PRO A 216 -19.52 -14.25 -12.66
N THR A 217 -19.25 -14.58 -13.93
CA THR A 217 -17.96 -14.36 -14.58
C THR A 217 -17.65 -12.87 -14.72
N PHE A 218 -18.63 -12.06 -15.10
CA PHE A 218 -18.47 -10.60 -15.17
C PHE A 218 -18.13 -10.01 -13.79
N LEU A 219 -18.87 -10.39 -12.76
CA LEU A 219 -18.65 -9.92 -11.39
C LEU A 219 -17.24 -10.29 -10.90
N PHE A 220 -16.80 -11.53 -11.16
CA PHE A 220 -15.42 -11.94 -10.84
C PHE A 220 -14.37 -11.15 -11.60
N LEU A 221 -14.55 -10.96 -12.92
CA LEU A 221 -13.61 -10.22 -13.75
C LEU A 221 -13.53 -8.74 -13.35
N GLY A 222 -14.64 -8.16 -12.87
CA GLY A 222 -14.63 -6.83 -12.25
C GLY A 222 -13.72 -6.76 -11.02
N LEU A 223 -13.75 -7.77 -10.15
CA LEU A 223 -12.84 -7.87 -9.00
C LEU A 223 -11.38 -8.03 -9.43
N ILE A 224 -11.11 -8.81 -10.49
CA ILE A 224 -9.77 -8.94 -11.09
C ILE A 224 -9.27 -7.57 -11.55
N VAL A 225 -10.08 -6.83 -12.31
CA VAL A 225 -9.72 -5.50 -12.82
C VAL A 225 -9.44 -4.54 -11.66
N ALA A 226 -10.27 -4.56 -10.61
CA ALA A 226 -10.07 -3.75 -9.40
C ALA A 226 -8.74 -4.05 -8.71
N MET A 227 -8.44 -5.34 -8.48
CA MET A 227 -7.19 -5.79 -7.87
C MET A 227 -5.97 -5.42 -8.73
N PHE A 228 -6.05 -5.69 -10.04
CA PHE A 228 -4.98 -5.41 -11.00
C PHE A 228 -4.65 -3.92 -11.10
N LEU A 229 -5.67 -3.06 -11.20
CA LEU A 229 -5.48 -1.61 -11.22
C LEU A 229 -4.94 -1.09 -9.89
N GLY A 230 -5.42 -1.62 -8.75
CA GLY A 230 -4.88 -1.27 -7.43
C GLY A 230 -3.40 -1.61 -7.29
N LEU A 231 -3.00 -2.82 -7.68
CA LEU A 231 -1.61 -3.28 -7.68
C LEU A 231 -0.73 -2.44 -8.60
N THR A 232 -1.13 -2.30 -9.87
CA THR A 232 -0.30 -1.68 -10.91
C THR A 232 -0.07 -0.19 -10.64
N ASN A 233 -1.10 0.54 -10.18
CA ASN A 233 -0.99 1.98 -9.92
C ASN A 233 -0.21 2.33 -8.64
N SER A 234 0.15 1.34 -7.83
CA SER A 234 0.83 1.51 -6.55
C SER A 234 2.18 0.79 -6.43
N ALA A 235 2.48 -0.17 -7.32
CA ALA A 235 3.68 -1.00 -7.28
C ALA A 235 5.01 -0.23 -7.42
N ASP A 236 5.04 0.93 -8.07
CA ASP A 236 6.26 1.74 -8.25
C ASP A 236 6.21 3.09 -7.53
N ASP A 237 5.14 3.37 -6.78
CA ASP A 237 4.86 4.69 -6.21
C ASP A 237 5.81 5.03 -5.03
N ILE A 238 6.21 4.05 -4.21
CA ILE A 238 7.17 4.26 -3.11
C ILE A 238 8.61 4.33 -3.64
N ILE A 239 8.92 3.57 -4.68
CA ILE A 239 10.24 3.59 -5.35
C ILE A 239 10.56 5.01 -5.81
N ARG A 240 9.59 5.68 -6.45
CA ARG A 240 9.71 7.08 -6.90
C ARG A 240 9.88 8.08 -5.74
N ASP A 241 9.21 7.85 -4.62
CA ASP A 241 9.23 8.75 -3.46
C ASP A 241 10.42 8.50 -2.52
N ARG A 242 11.17 7.39 -2.71
CA ARG A 242 12.29 6.96 -1.84
C ARG A 242 13.36 8.06 -1.62
N PRO A 243 13.82 8.82 -2.62
CA PRO A 243 14.80 9.90 -2.40
C PRO A 243 14.27 11.04 -1.52
N VAL A 244 12.96 11.32 -1.62
CA VAL A 244 12.29 12.35 -0.79
C VAL A 244 12.17 11.86 0.64
N LEU A 245 11.73 10.61 0.84
CA LEU A 245 11.62 9.99 2.17
C LEU A 245 12.97 9.96 2.91
N GLN A 246 14.07 9.68 2.20
CA GLN A 246 15.42 9.69 2.78
C GLN A 246 15.86 11.08 3.26
N ARG A 247 15.44 12.14 2.56
CA ARG A 247 15.71 13.53 2.95
C ARG A 247 14.82 13.95 4.13
N GLU A 248 13.54 13.60 4.09
CA GLU A 248 12.54 13.95 5.13
C GLU A 248 12.77 13.24 6.46
N ARG A 249 13.46 12.10 6.44
CA ARG A 249 13.96 11.41 7.64
C ARG A 249 14.72 12.33 8.59
N ASN A 250 15.46 13.31 8.05
CA ASN A 250 16.27 14.22 8.87
C ASN A 250 15.44 15.36 9.50
N VAL A 251 14.18 15.52 9.10
CA VAL A 251 13.28 16.63 9.50
C VAL A 251 12.13 16.14 10.41
N ASN A 252 12.23 14.91 10.94
CA ASN A 252 11.22 14.30 11.84
C ASN A 252 9.79 14.24 11.26
N VAL A 253 9.65 14.02 9.94
CA VAL A 253 8.34 13.74 9.34
C VAL A 253 7.87 12.34 9.74
N ARG A 254 6.66 12.22 10.30
CA ARG A 254 6.14 10.90 10.70
C ARG A 254 5.81 10.05 9.48
N LEU A 255 6.40 8.86 9.43
CA LEU A 255 6.20 7.89 8.35
C LEU A 255 4.74 7.42 8.21
N SER A 256 3.99 7.36 9.32
CA SER A 256 2.58 6.99 9.31
C SER A 256 1.73 7.98 8.49
N TYR A 257 2.03 9.28 8.55
CA TYR A 257 1.34 10.27 7.72
C TYR A 257 1.61 10.07 6.24
N TYR A 258 2.82 9.68 5.87
CA TYR A 258 3.13 9.30 4.51
C TYR A 258 2.32 8.07 4.06
N VAL A 259 2.35 6.97 4.81
CA VAL A 259 1.62 5.74 4.42
C VAL A 259 0.12 6.01 4.29
N VAL A 260 -0.51 6.61 5.31
CA VAL A 260 -1.96 6.89 5.29
C VAL A 260 -2.32 7.86 4.19
N SER A 261 -1.56 8.94 3.99
CA SER A 261 -1.87 9.90 2.93
C SER A 261 -1.71 9.29 1.54
N LYS A 262 -0.68 8.46 1.34
CA LYS A 262 -0.45 7.77 0.06
C LYS A 262 -1.58 6.78 -0.24
N THR A 263 -1.96 5.96 0.73
CA THR A 263 -3.09 5.03 0.61
C THR A 263 -4.39 5.78 0.31
N LEU A 264 -4.66 6.91 0.98
CA LEU A 264 -5.86 7.70 0.75
C LEU A 264 -5.88 8.35 -0.64
N THR A 265 -4.75 8.90 -1.09
CA THR A 265 -4.64 9.47 -2.44
C THR A 265 -4.90 8.40 -3.50
N LEU A 266 -4.24 7.25 -3.41
CA LEU A 266 -4.44 6.15 -4.36
C LEU A 266 -5.86 5.58 -4.28
N GLY A 267 -6.44 5.52 -3.08
CA GLY A 267 -7.82 5.11 -2.85
C GLY A 267 -8.83 6.00 -3.58
N VAL A 268 -8.64 7.33 -3.62
CA VAL A 268 -9.54 8.21 -4.37
C VAL A 268 -9.52 7.90 -5.88
N PHE A 269 -8.33 7.66 -6.46
CA PHE A 269 -8.25 7.28 -7.88
C PHE A 269 -8.84 5.90 -8.15
N ALA A 270 -8.59 4.94 -7.25
CA ALA A 270 -9.19 3.61 -7.33
C ALA A 270 -10.72 3.67 -7.23
N LEU A 271 -11.27 4.54 -6.37
CA LEU A 271 -12.71 4.76 -6.25
C LEU A 271 -13.30 5.29 -7.55
N VAL A 272 -12.67 6.29 -8.18
CA VAL A 272 -13.12 6.81 -9.48
C VAL A 272 -13.12 5.72 -10.54
N GLN A 273 -12.06 4.90 -10.60
CA GLN A 273 -12.02 3.75 -11.51
C GLN A 273 -13.16 2.76 -11.24
N CYS A 274 -13.40 2.39 -9.98
CA CYS A 274 -14.49 1.48 -9.62
C CYS A 274 -15.86 2.05 -9.99
N ILE A 275 -16.10 3.34 -9.75
CA ILE A 275 -17.34 4.03 -10.15
C ILE A 275 -17.56 3.91 -11.66
N LEU A 276 -16.53 4.23 -12.46
CA LEU A 276 -16.62 4.16 -13.92
C LEU A 276 -16.86 2.74 -14.41
N PHE A 277 -16.18 1.75 -13.81
CA PHE A 277 -16.35 0.35 -14.16
C PHE A 277 -17.76 -0.16 -13.89
N VAL A 278 -18.25 0.01 -12.65
CA VAL A 278 -19.58 -0.46 -12.24
C VAL A 278 -20.67 0.29 -13.00
N MET A 279 -20.51 1.59 -13.23
CA MET A 279 -21.48 2.39 -14.00
C MET A 279 -21.66 1.85 -15.42
N ILE A 280 -20.56 1.62 -16.15
CA ILE A 280 -20.62 1.13 -17.54
C ILE A 280 -21.04 -0.34 -17.58
N GLY A 281 -20.46 -1.17 -16.71
CA GLY A 281 -20.75 -2.59 -16.67
C GLY A 281 -22.20 -2.91 -16.33
N ASN A 282 -22.74 -2.28 -15.28
CA ASN A 282 -24.13 -2.48 -14.85
C ASN A 282 -25.11 -1.90 -15.88
N TYR A 283 -24.74 -0.83 -16.59
CA TYR A 283 -25.55 -0.29 -17.67
C TYR A 283 -25.66 -1.27 -18.86
N VAL A 284 -24.52 -1.83 -19.31
CA VAL A 284 -24.48 -2.74 -20.47
C VAL A 284 -25.15 -4.09 -20.16
N LEU A 285 -24.95 -4.63 -18.95
CA LEU A 285 -25.52 -5.90 -18.51
C LEU A 285 -26.86 -5.77 -17.78
N GLN A 286 -27.44 -4.57 -17.76
CA GLN A 286 -28.75 -4.28 -17.15
C GLN A 286 -28.87 -4.72 -15.66
N ILE A 287 -27.77 -4.67 -14.90
CA ILE A 287 -27.76 -4.98 -13.47
C ILE A 287 -28.38 -3.81 -12.69
N ARG A 288 -29.63 -3.96 -12.22
CA ARG A 288 -30.38 -2.89 -11.56
C ARG A 288 -30.33 -2.97 -10.03
N GLY A 289 -30.20 -1.81 -9.40
CA GLY A 289 -30.28 -1.67 -7.92
C GLY A 289 -29.06 -2.15 -7.13
N MET A 290 -28.02 -2.66 -7.80
CA MET A 290 -26.82 -3.22 -7.15
C MET A 290 -25.60 -2.29 -7.13
N PHE A 291 -25.67 -1.14 -7.81
CA PHE A 291 -24.54 -0.23 -8.03
C PHE A 291 -23.70 0.05 -6.78
N TRP A 292 -24.33 0.44 -5.66
CA TRP A 292 -23.61 0.80 -4.43
C TRP A 292 -22.94 -0.39 -3.75
N ILE A 293 -23.54 -1.57 -3.87
CA ILE A 293 -23.02 -2.80 -3.25
C ILE A 293 -21.83 -3.31 -4.08
N ASP A 294 -22.00 -3.39 -5.40
CA ASP A 294 -20.93 -3.75 -6.33
C ASP A 294 -19.74 -2.79 -6.19
N LEU A 295 -20.02 -1.48 -6.12
CA LEU A 295 -19.01 -0.44 -5.90
C LEU A 295 -18.26 -0.64 -4.59
N ALA A 296 -18.96 -0.92 -3.48
CA ALA A 296 -18.32 -1.09 -2.18
C ALA A 296 -17.39 -2.31 -2.18
N ILE A 297 -17.84 -3.47 -2.67
CA ILE A 297 -17.04 -4.70 -2.70
C ILE A 297 -15.86 -4.57 -3.68
N MET A 298 -16.09 -3.98 -4.85
CA MET A 298 -15.05 -3.71 -5.83
C MET A 298 -14.00 -2.73 -5.28
N PHE A 299 -14.42 -1.67 -4.59
CA PHE A 299 -13.53 -0.70 -3.97
C PHE A 299 -12.69 -1.31 -2.84
N MET A 300 -13.29 -2.14 -1.97
CA MET A 300 -12.53 -2.86 -0.93
C MET A 300 -11.46 -3.77 -1.53
N THR A 301 -11.79 -4.42 -2.64
CA THR A 301 -10.84 -5.26 -3.39
C THR A 301 -9.70 -4.41 -3.99
N ALA A 302 -10.03 -3.25 -4.58
CA ALA A 302 -9.02 -2.32 -5.09
C ALA A 302 -8.10 -1.79 -3.97
N MET A 303 -8.64 -1.52 -2.78
CA MET A 303 -7.86 -1.10 -1.61
C MET A 303 -6.90 -2.20 -1.14
N GLY A 304 -7.32 -3.47 -1.17
CA GLY A 304 -6.44 -4.61 -0.95
C GLY A 304 -5.29 -4.66 -1.98
N GLY A 305 -5.60 -4.41 -3.26
CA GLY A 305 -4.61 -4.28 -4.33
C GLY A 305 -3.64 -3.12 -4.13
N VAL A 306 -4.12 -1.96 -3.68
CA VAL A 306 -3.27 -0.80 -3.36
C VAL A 306 -2.33 -1.12 -2.20
N ALA A 307 -2.82 -1.78 -1.14
CA ALA A 307 -1.97 -2.16 -0.01
C ALA A 307 -0.88 -3.18 -0.42
N LEU A 308 -1.24 -4.20 -1.20
CA LEU A 308 -0.29 -5.16 -1.75
C LEU A 308 0.73 -4.50 -2.69
N GLY A 309 0.30 -3.59 -3.56
CA GLY A 309 1.20 -2.93 -4.50
C GLY A 309 2.16 -1.99 -3.79
N LEU A 310 1.71 -1.23 -2.78
CA LEU A 310 2.59 -0.44 -1.92
C LEU A 310 3.61 -1.32 -1.17
N LEU A 311 3.19 -2.49 -0.69
CA LEU A 311 4.10 -3.46 -0.06
C LEU A 311 5.19 -3.91 -1.03
N ILE A 312 4.83 -4.31 -2.26
CA ILE A 312 5.78 -4.66 -3.32
C ILE A 312 6.74 -3.48 -3.60
N SER A 313 6.19 -2.27 -3.68
CA SER A 313 6.96 -1.04 -3.93
C SER A 313 7.99 -0.74 -2.84
N SER A 314 7.74 -1.18 -1.60
CA SER A 314 8.71 -1.03 -0.51
C SER A 314 9.84 -2.06 -0.57
N LEU A 315 9.55 -3.28 -1.05
CA LEU A 315 10.49 -4.40 -1.08
C LEU A 315 11.47 -4.36 -2.25
N VAL A 316 11.11 -3.64 -3.32
CA VAL A 316 11.83 -3.65 -4.59
C VAL A 316 12.50 -2.29 -4.83
N ALA A 317 13.70 -2.30 -5.41
CA ALA A 317 14.44 -1.07 -5.73
C ALA A 317 14.16 -0.52 -7.14
N ASP A 318 13.79 -1.38 -8.09
CA ASP A 318 13.61 -1.03 -9.50
C ASP A 318 12.13 -1.12 -9.96
N PRO A 319 11.61 -0.10 -10.67
CA PRO A 319 10.22 -0.11 -11.16
C PRO A 319 9.87 -1.26 -12.10
N LYS A 320 10.81 -1.74 -12.93
CA LYS A 320 10.55 -2.86 -13.86
C LYS A 320 10.42 -4.17 -13.09
N THR A 321 11.25 -4.38 -12.09
CA THR A 321 11.12 -5.55 -11.19
C THR A 321 9.78 -5.54 -10.46
N ALA A 322 9.32 -4.38 -10.00
CA ALA A 322 8.00 -4.26 -9.36
C ALA A 322 6.87 -4.64 -10.34
N ALA A 323 6.93 -4.18 -11.59
CA ALA A 323 5.96 -4.54 -12.63
C ALA A 323 5.94 -6.05 -12.93
N ASN A 324 7.10 -6.72 -12.93
CA ASN A 324 7.20 -8.16 -13.16
C ASN A 324 6.62 -9.00 -12.01
N ILE A 325 6.57 -8.45 -10.79
CA ILE A 325 5.97 -9.13 -9.62
C ILE A 325 4.44 -9.04 -9.64
N VAL A 326 3.86 -8.02 -10.29
CA VAL A 326 2.39 -7.85 -10.32
C VAL A 326 1.68 -9.09 -10.86
N PRO A 327 2.03 -9.68 -12.03
CA PRO A 327 1.42 -10.93 -12.49
C PRO A 327 1.66 -12.11 -11.55
N LEU A 328 2.83 -12.21 -10.92
CA LEU A 328 3.16 -13.29 -9.99
C LEU A 328 2.25 -13.28 -8.75
N VAL A 329 1.81 -12.09 -8.32
CA VAL A 329 0.84 -11.93 -7.23
C VAL A 329 -0.59 -12.09 -7.73
N LEU A 330 -0.91 -11.59 -8.93
CA LEU A 330 -2.27 -11.59 -9.48
C LEU A 330 -2.73 -12.99 -9.91
N ILE A 331 -1.89 -13.78 -10.58
CA ILE A 331 -2.26 -15.10 -11.11
C ILE A 331 -2.74 -16.06 -10.00
N PRO A 332 -2.04 -16.21 -8.86
CA PRO A 332 -2.55 -16.99 -7.73
C PRO A 332 -3.90 -16.49 -7.21
N GLN A 333 -4.11 -15.17 -7.17
CA GLN A 333 -5.39 -14.61 -6.75
C GLN A 333 -6.53 -15.03 -7.70
N ILE A 334 -6.28 -15.03 -9.02
CA ILE A 334 -7.25 -15.43 -10.05
C ILE A 334 -7.59 -16.91 -9.92
N ILE A 335 -6.58 -17.77 -9.87
CA ILE A 335 -6.75 -19.22 -9.87
C ILE A 335 -7.43 -19.70 -8.57
N MET A 336 -7.03 -19.14 -7.43
CA MET A 336 -7.50 -19.58 -6.11
C MET A 336 -8.76 -18.85 -5.63
N GLY A 337 -9.31 -17.94 -6.45
CA GLY A 337 -10.51 -17.17 -6.14
C GLY A 337 -11.83 -17.96 -6.19
N GLY A 338 -11.83 -19.18 -6.76
CA GLY A 338 -12.98 -20.10 -6.77
C GLY A 338 -13.98 -19.88 -7.91
N ALA A 339 -13.76 -18.88 -8.77
CA ALA A 339 -14.61 -18.61 -9.94
C ALA A 339 -14.13 -19.34 -11.20
N LEU A 340 -12.82 -19.30 -11.48
CA LEU A 340 -12.23 -19.91 -12.68
C LEU A 340 -12.12 -21.43 -12.55
N ILE A 341 -11.70 -21.89 -11.37
CA ILE A 341 -11.62 -23.31 -11.00
C ILE A 341 -12.50 -23.48 -9.76
N LYS A 342 -13.50 -24.35 -9.86
CA LYS A 342 -14.31 -24.70 -8.70
C LYS A 342 -13.46 -25.44 -7.69
N TYR A 343 -13.68 -25.20 -6.40
CA TYR A 343 -12.89 -25.85 -5.35
C TYR A 343 -13.02 -27.38 -5.34
N GLU A 344 -14.15 -27.91 -5.81
CA GLU A 344 -14.36 -29.35 -5.96
C GLU A 344 -13.41 -30.01 -6.96
N ASP A 345 -13.02 -29.27 -8.00
CA ASP A 345 -12.19 -29.72 -9.12
C ASP A 345 -10.69 -29.44 -8.89
N MET A 346 -10.33 -28.81 -7.78
CA MET A 346 -8.95 -28.45 -7.49
C MET A 346 -8.15 -29.67 -7.02
N ASN A 347 -6.89 -29.77 -7.46
CA ASN A 347 -6.03 -30.91 -7.14
C ASN A 347 -5.80 -31.02 -5.61
N ARG A 348 -6.42 -32.03 -4.99
CA ARG A 348 -6.31 -32.31 -3.54
C ARG A 348 -4.96 -32.91 -3.14
N ASN A 349 -4.17 -33.39 -4.10
CA ASN A 349 -2.88 -34.08 -3.87
C ASN A 349 -1.66 -33.16 -3.92
N LEU A 350 -1.83 -31.83 -3.86
CA LEU A 350 -0.69 -30.93 -3.70
C LEU A 350 -0.13 -31.12 -2.28
N GLY A 351 0.87 -32.00 -2.14
CA GLY A 351 1.46 -32.40 -0.85
C GLY A 351 1.93 -31.23 0.02
N LEU A 352 2.27 -30.09 -0.59
CA LEU A 352 2.61 -28.83 0.10
C LEU A 352 1.37 -28.14 0.70
N LEU A 353 0.22 -28.19 0.01
CA LEU A 353 -1.07 -27.73 0.54
C LEU A 353 -1.58 -28.67 1.63
N TYR A 354 -1.37 -29.97 1.49
CA TYR A 354 -1.73 -30.99 2.49
C TYR A 354 -0.88 -30.87 3.76
N SER A 355 0.44 -30.63 3.64
CA SER A 355 1.32 -30.43 4.79
C SER A 355 1.10 -29.10 5.51
N LEU A 356 0.91 -27.99 4.78
CA LEU A 356 0.55 -26.70 5.40
C LEU A 356 -0.81 -26.75 6.08
N SER A 357 -1.80 -27.44 5.48
CA SER A 357 -3.11 -27.59 6.10
C SER A 357 -3.04 -28.43 7.38
N HIS A 358 -2.26 -29.51 7.40
CA HIS A 358 -2.00 -30.29 8.62
C HIS A 358 -1.30 -29.46 9.69
N TRP A 359 -0.28 -28.67 9.32
CA TRP A 359 0.47 -27.83 10.26
C TRP A 359 -0.39 -26.81 11.01
N PHE A 360 -1.43 -26.25 10.35
CA PHE A 360 -2.38 -25.34 10.98
C PHE A 360 -3.58 -26.03 11.66
N SER A 361 -3.81 -27.33 11.41
CA SER A 361 -5.00 -28.06 11.90
C SER A 361 -4.72 -29.07 13.00
N GLU A 362 -3.55 -29.01 13.65
CA GLU A 362 -3.30 -29.79 14.88
C GLU A 362 -4.22 -29.33 16.03
N HIS A 363 -5.39 -29.96 16.10
CA HIS A 363 -6.01 -30.36 17.36
C HIS A 363 -6.12 -31.89 17.33
N PRO A 364 -5.41 -32.62 18.21
CA PRO A 364 -5.34 -34.07 18.20
C PRO A 364 -6.57 -34.67 18.88
N SER A 365 -7.75 -34.60 18.26
CA SER A 365 -8.92 -35.41 18.66
C SER A 365 -10.09 -35.22 17.69
N ALA A 366 -10.14 -35.98 16.59
CA ALA A 366 -11.38 -36.52 16.01
C ALA A 366 -11.10 -37.31 14.72
N ASP A 367 -11.14 -38.64 14.85
CA ASP A 367 -11.49 -39.66 13.86
C ASP A 367 -11.01 -39.56 12.39
N LYS A 368 -10.18 -40.55 12.05
CA LYS A 368 -9.74 -40.99 10.72
C LYS A 368 -10.86 -41.49 9.78
N ASN A 369 -12.14 -41.19 10.05
CA ASN A 369 -13.29 -41.76 9.33
C ASN A 369 -14.29 -40.74 8.74
N ARG A 370 -13.93 -39.46 8.56
CA ARG A 370 -14.82 -38.48 7.89
C ARG A 370 -14.81 -38.63 6.36
N LYS A 371 -15.55 -39.63 5.84
CA LYS A 371 -15.77 -39.92 4.41
C LYS A 371 -16.61 -38.87 3.64
N THR A 372 -16.73 -37.63 4.09
CA THR A 372 -17.52 -36.62 3.35
C THR A 372 -17.01 -35.21 3.62
N GLU A 373 -15.80 -34.90 3.15
CA GLU A 373 -15.42 -33.49 2.97
C GLU A 373 -16.43 -32.84 2.00
N SER A 374 -17.01 -31.71 2.41
CA SER A 374 -17.93 -30.94 1.57
C SER A 374 -17.21 -30.58 0.25
N LYS A 375 -17.87 -30.83 -0.88
CA LYS A 375 -17.33 -30.48 -2.21
C LYS A 375 -17.05 -28.98 -2.35
N LEU A 376 -17.79 -28.17 -1.59
CA LEU A 376 -17.73 -26.71 -1.58
C LEU A 376 -16.91 -26.16 -0.39
N GLN A 377 -16.23 -27.01 0.38
CA GLN A 377 -15.35 -26.57 1.45
C GLN A 377 -14.11 -25.89 0.86
N VAL A 378 -13.82 -24.68 1.34
CA VAL A 378 -12.69 -23.90 0.81
C VAL A 378 -11.37 -24.44 1.39
N PRO A 379 -10.39 -24.80 0.54
CA PRO A 379 -9.06 -25.23 0.98
C PRO A 379 -8.35 -24.16 1.80
N LEU A 380 -7.52 -24.56 2.77
CA LEU A 380 -6.87 -23.64 3.71
C LEU A 380 -6.03 -22.56 3.02
N VAL A 381 -5.32 -22.90 1.95
CA VAL A 381 -4.45 -21.92 1.27
C VAL A 381 -5.26 -20.87 0.50
N CYS A 382 -6.47 -21.21 0.05
CA CYS A 382 -7.40 -20.25 -0.54
C CYS A 382 -7.96 -19.25 0.49
N GLN A 383 -7.79 -19.47 1.79
CA GLN A 383 -8.25 -18.53 2.83
C GLN A 383 -7.36 -17.28 2.92
N PHE A 384 -6.13 -17.32 2.41
CA PHE A 384 -5.22 -16.17 2.35
C PHE A 384 -5.45 -15.28 1.11
N ILE A 385 -6.34 -15.68 0.21
CA ILE A 385 -6.58 -15.03 -1.07
C ILE A 385 -7.70 -14.01 -0.91
N ALA A 386 -7.37 -12.71 -1.05
CA ALA A 386 -8.35 -11.63 -0.89
C ALA A 386 -9.49 -11.76 -1.90
N MET A 387 -9.18 -12.10 -3.17
CA MET A 387 -10.21 -12.23 -4.20
C MET A 387 -11.25 -13.32 -3.90
N ARG A 388 -10.91 -14.36 -3.15
CA ARG A 388 -11.86 -15.40 -2.72
C ARG A 388 -12.95 -14.81 -1.82
N TRP A 389 -12.57 -13.94 -0.88
CA TRP A 389 -13.51 -13.32 0.05
C TRP A 389 -14.39 -12.29 -0.66
N SER A 390 -13.78 -11.45 -1.50
CA SER A 390 -14.51 -10.47 -2.32
C SER A 390 -15.50 -11.11 -3.28
N TYR A 391 -15.11 -12.22 -3.95
CA TYR A 391 -15.97 -12.89 -4.92
C TYR A 391 -17.14 -13.61 -4.24
N GLU A 392 -16.87 -14.29 -3.11
CA GLU A 392 -17.93 -14.86 -2.29
C GLU A 392 -18.92 -13.78 -1.82
N GLU A 393 -18.42 -12.64 -1.35
CA GLU A 393 -19.25 -11.52 -0.92
C GLU A 393 -20.07 -10.94 -2.08
N MET A 394 -19.48 -10.79 -3.27
CA MET A 394 -20.13 -10.26 -4.47
C MET A 394 -21.28 -11.16 -4.96
N ILE A 395 -21.06 -12.48 -5.02
CA ILE A 395 -22.10 -13.42 -5.46
C ILE A 395 -23.23 -13.50 -4.44
N VAL A 396 -22.92 -13.57 -3.15
CA VAL A 396 -23.97 -13.60 -2.13
C VAL A 396 -24.71 -12.26 -2.07
N ALA A 397 -24.03 -11.13 -2.30
CA ALA A 397 -24.66 -9.81 -2.45
C ALA A 397 -25.65 -9.81 -3.61
N GLN A 398 -25.23 -10.26 -4.79
CA GLN A 398 -26.09 -10.33 -5.97
C GLN A 398 -27.32 -11.23 -5.75
N ALA A 399 -27.15 -12.33 -5.01
CA ALA A 399 -28.23 -13.26 -4.69
C ALA A 399 -29.21 -12.71 -3.66
N LYS A 400 -28.74 -12.11 -2.56
CA LYS A 400 -29.57 -11.79 -1.37
C LYS A 400 -29.90 -10.30 -1.20
N LEU A 401 -29.07 -9.40 -1.73
CA LEU A 401 -29.21 -7.95 -1.54
C LEU A 401 -29.83 -7.23 -2.73
N ASN A 402 -30.20 -7.95 -3.79
CA ASN A 402 -30.95 -7.36 -4.89
C ASN A 402 -32.31 -6.82 -4.41
N PRO A 403 -32.90 -5.82 -5.09
CA PRO A 403 -34.12 -5.14 -4.64
C PRO A 403 -35.29 -6.08 -4.34
N LEU A 404 -35.44 -7.17 -5.09
CA LEU A 404 -36.54 -8.13 -4.91
C LEU A 404 -36.30 -9.05 -3.72
N THR A 405 -35.17 -9.78 -3.74
CA THR A 405 -34.84 -10.81 -2.75
C THR A 405 -34.66 -10.20 -1.37
N ARG A 406 -34.10 -8.99 -1.27
CA ARG A 406 -33.98 -8.29 0.02
C ARG A 406 -35.33 -8.06 0.69
N ARG A 407 -36.38 -7.81 -0.10
CA ARG A 407 -37.75 -7.60 0.40
C ARG A 407 -38.44 -8.92 0.73
N GLN A 408 -38.26 -9.95 -0.10
CA GLN A 408 -38.72 -11.30 0.18
C GLN A 408 -38.12 -11.84 1.50
N ASP A 409 -36.80 -11.76 1.66
CA ASP A 409 -36.09 -12.17 2.88
C ASP A 409 -36.48 -11.34 4.10
N ARG A 410 -36.86 -10.07 3.92
CA ARG A 410 -37.37 -9.24 5.02
C ARG A 410 -38.77 -9.69 5.43
N ALA A 411 -39.68 -9.86 4.48
CA ALA A 411 -41.03 -10.34 4.74
C ALA A 411 -41.00 -11.71 5.43
N GLN A 412 -40.19 -12.65 4.90
CA GLN A 412 -40.04 -13.98 5.46
C GLN A 412 -39.52 -13.96 6.89
N ARG A 413 -38.49 -13.14 7.19
CA ARG A 413 -37.96 -13.01 8.56
C ARG A 413 -38.97 -12.43 9.54
N GLU A 414 -39.78 -11.45 9.12
CA GLU A 414 -40.86 -10.91 9.96
C GLU A 414 -41.95 -11.97 10.22
N ILE A 415 -42.33 -12.74 9.18
CA ILE A 415 -43.26 -13.87 9.29
C ILE A 415 -42.73 -14.90 10.29
N ASP A 416 -41.49 -15.36 10.12
CA ASP A 416 -40.87 -16.38 10.97
C ASP A 416 -40.79 -15.91 12.44
N GLY A 417 -40.51 -14.62 12.66
CA GLY A 417 -40.50 -14.02 13.99
C GLY A 417 -41.88 -14.02 14.65
N LEU A 418 -42.92 -13.59 13.93
CA LEU A 418 -44.30 -13.59 14.43
C LEU A 418 -44.80 -15.01 14.73
N VAL A 419 -44.49 -15.97 13.86
CA VAL A 419 -44.85 -17.39 14.06
C VAL A 419 -44.11 -17.98 15.27
N ALA A 420 -42.83 -17.64 15.47
CA ALA A 420 -42.06 -18.14 16.60
C ALA A 420 -42.58 -17.62 17.95
N GLU A 421 -43.06 -16.37 18.01
CA GLU A 421 -43.57 -15.77 19.25
C GLU A 421 -44.94 -16.30 19.71
N HIS A 422 -45.68 -17.05 18.87
CA HIS A 422 -47.00 -17.63 19.19
C HIS A 422 -48.00 -16.63 19.82
N ARG A 423 -47.91 -15.32 19.48
CA ARG A 423 -48.84 -14.31 20.01
C ARG A 423 -50.23 -14.51 19.43
N LYS A 424 -51.25 -14.55 20.29
CA LYS A 424 -52.69 -14.65 19.93
C LYS A 424 -53.38 -13.28 19.85
N ASP A 425 -52.65 -12.27 19.41
CA ASP A 425 -53.17 -10.91 19.29
C ASP A 425 -53.83 -10.73 17.91
N PRO A 426 -55.09 -10.27 17.81
CA PRO A 426 -55.76 -9.98 16.54
C PRO A 426 -54.94 -9.07 15.61
N GLU A 427 -54.15 -8.15 16.16
CA GLU A 427 -53.31 -7.26 15.36
C GLU A 427 -52.08 -7.98 14.78
N ALA A 428 -51.50 -8.93 15.53
CA ALA A 428 -50.39 -9.75 15.08
C ALA A 428 -50.82 -10.73 13.96
N ASP A 429 -52.02 -11.31 14.08
CA ASP A 429 -52.58 -12.19 13.05
C ASP A 429 -52.85 -11.42 11.75
N LYS A 430 -53.42 -10.22 11.84
CA LYS A 430 -53.62 -9.35 10.68
C LYS A 430 -52.30 -8.97 10.01
N ARG A 431 -51.27 -8.61 10.81
CA ARG A 431 -49.93 -8.31 10.30
C ARG A 431 -49.29 -9.52 9.61
N LEU A 432 -49.48 -10.71 10.17
CA LEU A 432 -49.00 -11.96 9.58
C LEU A 432 -49.66 -12.24 8.23
N GLU A 433 -50.97 -12.02 8.11
CA GLU A 433 -51.71 -12.14 6.85
C GLU A 433 -51.22 -11.12 5.82
N ASP A 434 -51.12 -9.84 6.19
CA ASP A 434 -50.56 -8.78 5.34
C ASP A 434 -49.18 -9.15 4.79
N LEU A 435 -48.29 -9.70 5.63
CA LEU A 435 -46.95 -10.10 5.24
C LEU A 435 -46.95 -11.31 4.30
N LYS A 436 -47.82 -12.31 4.53
CA LYS A 436 -47.97 -13.48 3.64
C LYS A 436 -48.48 -13.06 2.26
N GLU A 437 -49.48 -12.17 2.22
CA GLU A 437 -49.98 -11.62 0.95
C GLU A 437 -48.92 -10.79 0.23
N THR A 438 -48.16 -9.97 0.98
CA THR A 438 -47.03 -9.21 0.44
C THR A 438 -45.98 -10.12 -0.17
N LEU A 439 -45.63 -11.22 0.51
CA LEU A 439 -44.65 -12.19 0.00
C LEU A 439 -45.15 -12.89 -1.27
N ALA A 440 -46.42 -13.33 -1.27
CA ALA A 440 -47.03 -13.96 -2.43
C ALA A 440 -47.06 -13.00 -3.65
N LEU A 441 -47.36 -11.72 -3.42
CA LEU A 441 -47.30 -10.70 -4.46
C LEU A 441 -45.86 -10.48 -4.96
N LEU A 442 -44.87 -10.40 -4.07
CA LEU A 442 -43.47 -10.21 -4.44
C LEU A 442 -42.95 -11.32 -5.36
N SER A 443 -43.30 -12.58 -5.07
CA SER A 443 -42.89 -13.73 -5.89
C SER A 443 -43.56 -13.80 -7.27
N GLY A 444 -44.69 -13.13 -7.46
CA GLY A 444 -45.43 -13.09 -8.74
C GLY A 444 -45.57 -11.69 -9.34
N LEU A 445 -44.71 -10.75 -8.95
CA LEU A 445 -44.88 -9.35 -9.32
C LEU A 445 -44.55 -9.13 -10.80
N GLU A 446 -45.53 -8.62 -11.54
CA GLU A 446 -45.41 -8.27 -12.96
C GLU A 446 -45.63 -6.78 -13.18
N ALA A 447 -45.00 -6.23 -14.23
CA ALA A 447 -45.21 -4.85 -14.64
C ALA A 447 -45.00 -4.65 -16.14
N LYS A 448 -45.51 -3.53 -16.68
CA LYS A 448 -45.31 -3.17 -18.10
C LYS A 448 -43.95 -2.55 -18.34
N SER A 449 -43.33 -1.98 -17.31
CA SER A 449 -42.01 -1.36 -17.40
C SER A 449 -41.23 -1.49 -16.09
N ALA A 450 -39.91 -1.32 -16.17
CA ALA A 450 -39.02 -1.29 -15.01
C ALA A 450 -39.38 -0.21 -13.99
N SER A 451 -39.78 0.98 -14.47
CA SER A 451 -40.15 2.11 -13.61
C SER A 451 -41.43 1.83 -12.81
N GLU A 452 -42.39 1.15 -13.43
CA GLU A 452 -43.63 0.73 -12.77
C GLU A 452 -43.35 -0.35 -11.72
N LEU A 453 -42.42 -1.25 -11.98
CA LEU A 453 -41.95 -2.25 -11.02
C LEU A 453 -41.30 -1.58 -9.80
N ASP A 454 -40.42 -0.58 -10.00
CA ASP A 454 -39.83 0.22 -8.91
C ASP A 454 -40.90 0.94 -8.09
N HIS A 455 -41.97 1.42 -8.73
CA HIS A 455 -43.13 2.01 -8.05
C HIS A 455 -43.85 0.99 -7.16
N TYR A 456 -44.14 -0.21 -7.67
CA TYR A 456 -44.75 -1.30 -6.88
C TYR A 456 -43.84 -1.74 -5.72
N LEU A 457 -42.52 -1.78 -5.90
CA LEU A 457 -41.59 -2.09 -4.81
C LEU A 457 -41.59 -1.00 -3.72
N GLY A 458 -41.70 0.29 -4.10
CA GLY A 458 -41.83 1.39 -3.14
C GLY A 458 -43.15 1.35 -2.37
N LEU A 459 -44.23 0.88 -3.01
CA LEU A 459 -45.50 0.59 -2.37
C LEU A 459 -45.35 -0.55 -1.36
N ILE A 460 -44.65 -1.63 -1.71
CA ILE A 460 -44.39 -2.76 -0.81
C ILE A 460 -43.53 -2.33 0.39
N ASP A 461 -42.57 -1.41 0.21
CA ASP A 461 -41.77 -0.88 1.32
C ASP A 461 -42.63 -0.17 2.38
N GLN A 462 -43.72 0.49 1.98
CA GLN A 462 -44.63 1.11 2.94
C GLN A 462 -45.37 0.05 3.78
N VAL A 463 -45.71 -1.09 3.18
CA VAL A 463 -46.31 -2.22 3.89
C VAL A 463 -45.29 -2.86 4.83
N LEU A 464 -44.08 -3.17 4.34
CA LEU A 464 -43.01 -3.75 5.15
C LEU A 464 -42.58 -2.86 6.31
N ASN A 465 -42.65 -1.53 6.16
CA ASN A 465 -42.36 -0.59 7.25
C ASN A 465 -43.53 -0.36 8.22
N GLY A 466 -44.66 -1.07 8.05
CA GLY A 466 -45.83 -0.94 8.93
C GLY A 466 -46.58 0.39 8.78
N LYS A 467 -46.34 1.15 7.71
CA LYS A 467 -46.99 2.45 7.50
C LYS A 467 -48.43 2.31 6.97
N ARG A 468 -48.76 1.14 6.42
CA ARG A 468 -50.07 0.83 5.85
C ARG A 468 -50.32 -0.69 5.82
N PRO A 469 -51.57 -1.15 5.89
CA PRO A 469 -51.93 -2.55 5.66
C PRO A 469 -51.72 -2.92 4.19
N PHE A 470 -51.69 -4.22 3.90
CA PHE A 470 -51.63 -4.68 2.52
C PHE A 470 -52.97 -4.41 1.84
N ASP A 471 -52.93 -3.87 0.62
CA ASP A 471 -54.11 -3.64 -0.21
C ASP A 471 -53.85 -4.11 -1.63
N ARG A 472 -54.56 -5.18 -2.01
CA ARG A 472 -54.44 -5.81 -3.33
C ARG A 472 -54.95 -4.90 -4.46
N ALA A 473 -55.84 -3.94 -4.17
CA ALA A 473 -56.36 -3.02 -5.18
C ALA A 473 -55.27 -2.12 -5.79
N LEU A 474 -54.24 -1.78 -4.99
CA LEU A 474 -53.09 -0.99 -5.45
C LEU A 474 -52.26 -1.70 -6.52
N PHE A 475 -52.38 -3.03 -6.61
CA PHE A 475 -51.63 -3.87 -7.54
C PHE A 475 -52.50 -4.47 -8.64
N LYS A 476 -53.73 -3.96 -8.82
CA LYS A 476 -54.67 -4.46 -9.86
C LYS A 476 -54.11 -4.34 -11.28
N ASN A 477 -53.21 -3.38 -11.50
CA ASN A 477 -52.53 -3.14 -12.77
C ASN A 477 -51.13 -3.78 -12.85
N ALA A 478 -50.74 -4.58 -11.86
CA ALA A 478 -49.49 -5.36 -11.87
C ALA A 478 -49.64 -6.58 -12.79
N ASN A 479 -49.96 -6.31 -14.05
CA ASN A 479 -50.05 -7.30 -15.13
C ASN A 479 -49.20 -6.80 -16.30
N GLY A 480 -48.26 -7.63 -16.74
CA GLY A 480 -47.34 -7.20 -17.78
C GLY A 480 -46.42 -8.30 -18.26
N PRO A 481 -45.72 -8.08 -19.39
CA PRO A 481 -44.87 -9.09 -19.98
C PRO A 481 -43.56 -9.32 -19.22
N ILE A 482 -43.23 -8.48 -18.23
CA ILE A 482 -41.95 -8.52 -17.51
C ILE A 482 -42.20 -8.83 -16.04
N THR A 483 -41.50 -9.83 -15.52
CA THR A 483 -41.56 -10.20 -14.10
C THR A 483 -40.45 -9.52 -13.30
N ALA A 484 -40.66 -9.35 -11.99
CA ALA A 484 -39.62 -8.83 -11.09
C ALA A 484 -38.39 -9.74 -11.04
N GLU A 485 -38.58 -11.05 -11.13
CA GLU A 485 -37.50 -12.03 -11.16
C GLU A 485 -36.64 -11.87 -12.42
N GLN A 486 -37.25 -11.66 -13.59
CA GLN A 486 -36.52 -11.39 -14.85
C GLN A 486 -35.57 -10.19 -14.73
N ILE A 487 -36.00 -9.15 -14.02
CA ILE A 487 -35.24 -7.89 -13.90
C ILE A 487 -34.14 -7.96 -12.83
N TYR A 488 -34.40 -8.56 -11.65
CA TYR A 488 -33.49 -8.44 -10.50
C TYR A 488 -32.78 -9.74 -10.10
N VAL A 489 -33.24 -10.90 -10.56
CA VAL A 489 -32.73 -12.20 -10.12
C VAL A 489 -32.07 -12.90 -11.29
N ASN A 490 -30.77 -13.17 -11.16
CA ASN A 490 -30.04 -13.99 -12.13
C ASN A 490 -30.11 -15.46 -11.72
N GLN A 491 -30.59 -16.32 -12.63
CA GLN A 491 -30.76 -17.76 -12.37
C GLN A 491 -29.43 -18.41 -11.97
N LYS A 492 -28.35 -18.09 -12.68
CA LYS A 492 -27.04 -18.72 -12.42
C LYS A 492 -26.48 -18.35 -11.05
N VAL A 493 -26.64 -17.10 -10.62
CA VAL A 493 -26.27 -16.65 -9.27
C VAL A 493 -27.13 -17.35 -8.22
N SER A 494 -28.43 -17.48 -8.45
CA SER A 494 -29.36 -18.19 -7.55
C SER A 494 -28.97 -19.66 -7.40
N ASP A 495 -28.65 -20.35 -8.51
CA ASP A 495 -28.22 -21.75 -8.49
C ASP A 495 -26.95 -21.97 -7.66
N LEU A 496 -25.96 -21.07 -7.77
CA LEU A 496 -24.73 -21.14 -6.97
C LEU A 496 -25.05 -21.03 -5.47
N MET A 497 -25.97 -20.14 -5.12
CA MET A 497 -26.42 -19.94 -3.74
C MET A 497 -27.22 -21.14 -3.22
N ALA A 498 -28.17 -21.64 -4.00
CA ALA A 498 -29.02 -22.77 -3.63
C ALA A 498 -28.18 -24.04 -3.41
N ASN A 499 -27.19 -24.30 -4.28
CA ASN A 499 -26.26 -25.42 -4.10
C ASN A 499 -25.44 -25.29 -2.81
N ALA A 500 -25.00 -24.08 -2.46
CA ALA A 500 -24.28 -23.85 -1.21
C ALA A 500 -25.16 -23.99 0.04
N GLU A 501 -26.39 -23.49 -0.01
CA GLU A 501 -27.37 -23.63 1.07
C GLU A 501 -27.77 -25.10 1.29
N MET A 502 -27.97 -25.86 0.20
CA MET A 502 -28.23 -27.30 0.26
C MET A 502 -27.07 -28.06 0.91
N ASP A 503 -25.83 -27.79 0.50
CA ASP A 503 -24.64 -28.46 1.04
C ASP A 503 -24.36 -28.09 2.52
N GLN A 504 -24.74 -26.89 2.94
CA GLN A 504 -24.63 -26.42 4.32
C GLN A 504 -25.74 -26.95 5.24
N SER A 505 -26.95 -27.18 4.70
CA SER A 505 -28.11 -27.68 5.43
C SER A 505 -28.29 -29.20 5.36
N ASP A 506 -27.45 -29.91 4.61
CA ASP A 506 -27.45 -31.37 4.51
C ASP A 506 -27.40 -32.03 5.90
N TYR A 507 -28.55 -32.57 6.31
CA TYR A 507 -28.77 -33.22 7.62
C TYR A 507 -27.97 -34.52 7.76
N ARG A 508 -27.50 -35.11 6.65
CA ARG A 508 -26.67 -36.32 6.67
C ARG A 508 -25.30 -36.04 7.28
N ARG A 509 -24.89 -34.77 7.33
CA ARG A 509 -23.64 -34.35 7.96
C ARG A 509 -23.91 -33.98 9.41
N GLY A 510 -23.31 -34.72 10.34
CA GLY A 510 -23.39 -34.42 11.78
C GLY A 510 -22.85 -33.03 12.15
N ASN A 511 -22.09 -32.37 11.26
CA ASN A 511 -21.63 -30.99 11.39
C ASN A 511 -22.02 -30.17 10.15
N LYS A 512 -22.32 -28.87 10.34
CA LYS A 512 -22.55 -27.90 9.26
C LYS A 512 -21.24 -27.20 8.89
N PRO A 513 -20.58 -27.56 7.78
CA PRO A 513 -19.28 -26.99 7.40
C PRO A 513 -19.40 -25.54 6.91
N ASN A 514 -18.26 -24.84 6.85
CA ASN A 514 -18.16 -23.55 6.18
C ASN A 514 -18.01 -23.80 4.67
N VAL A 515 -19.12 -23.60 3.95
CA VAL A 515 -19.26 -23.83 2.51
C VAL A 515 -19.03 -22.53 1.75
N PHE A 516 -18.39 -22.59 0.58
CA PHE A 516 -18.28 -21.46 -0.34
C PHE A 516 -19.66 -20.97 -0.80
N PHE A 517 -19.88 -19.66 -0.81
CA PHE A 517 -21.19 -19.00 -1.00
C PHE A 517 -22.22 -19.24 0.12
N GLY A 518 -21.86 -19.92 1.22
CA GLY A 518 -22.77 -20.08 2.35
C GLY A 518 -23.12 -18.74 3.01
N ALA A 519 -24.41 -18.47 3.20
CA ALA A 519 -24.92 -17.22 3.80
C ALA A 519 -24.42 -16.97 5.23
N GLN A 520 -24.12 -18.05 5.97
CA GLN A 520 -23.63 -18.00 7.34
C GLN A 520 -22.30 -18.73 7.46
N LYS A 521 -21.38 -18.16 8.24
CA LYS A 521 -20.10 -18.76 8.61
C LYS A 521 -20.11 -19.12 10.09
N ARG A 522 -19.53 -20.25 10.45
CA ARG A 522 -19.37 -20.70 11.84
C ARG A 522 -17.90 -20.80 12.19
N TYR A 523 -17.46 -19.99 13.14
CA TYR A 523 -16.11 -20.03 13.69
C TYR A 523 -16.21 -20.00 15.22
N PHE A 524 -15.50 -20.91 15.90
CA PHE A 524 -15.52 -21.03 17.37
C PHE A 524 -16.93 -21.16 17.98
N GLY A 525 -17.86 -21.82 17.29
CA GLY A 525 -19.26 -21.97 17.74
C GLY A 525 -20.14 -20.74 17.51
N ILE A 526 -19.57 -19.60 17.10
CA ILE A 526 -20.30 -18.35 16.83
C ILE A 526 -20.71 -18.31 15.35
N LYS A 527 -21.96 -17.89 15.08
CA LYS A 527 -22.48 -17.67 13.73
C LYS A 527 -22.23 -16.22 13.30
N PHE A 528 -21.57 -16.05 12.16
CA PHE A 528 -21.36 -14.77 11.51
C PHE A 528 -22.12 -14.72 10.19
N GLY A 529 -22.75 -13.58 9.88
CA GLY A 529 -23.24 -13.32 8.53
C GLY A 529 -22.07 -13.19 7.57
N VAL A 530 -22.18 -13.78 6.37
CA VAL A 530 -21.08 -13.81 5.40
C VAL A 530 -20.59 -12.41 5.01
N PHE A 531 -21.49 -11.44 4.88
CA PHE A 531 -21.13 -10.05 4.58
C PHE A 531 -20.21 -9.47 5.66
N PHE A 532 -20.67 -9.43 6.91
CA PHE A 532 -19.87 -8.88 8.02
C PHE A 532 -18.51 -9.59 8.14
N PHE A 533 -18.51 -10.91 8.02
CA PHE A 533 -17.29 -11.70 8.14
C PHE A 533 -16.31 -11.41 7.00
N ASN A 534 -16.76 -11.46 5.75
CA ASN A 534 -15.91 -11.24 4.58
C ASN A 534 -15.39 -9.81 4.51
N THR A 535 -16.25 -8.80 4.75
CA THR A 535 -15.83 -7.41 4.82
C THR A 535 -14.78 -7.20 5.92
N ALA A 536 -14.99 -7.78 7.10
CA ALA A 536 -14.03 -7.68 8.21
C ALA A 536 -12.67 -8.33 7.85
N VAL A 537 -12.69 -9.50 7.22
CA VAL A 537 -11.46 -10.17 6.76
C VAL A 537 -10.70 -9.30 5.76
N LEU A 538 -11.38 -8.72 4.76
CA LEU A 538 -10.76 -7.84 3.75
C LEU A 538 -10.17 -6.57 4.35
N LEU A 539 -10.90 -5.94 5.29
CA LEU A 539 -10.42 -4.75 5.99
C LEU A 539 -9.21 -5.06 6.86
N LEU A 540 -9.28 -6.12 7.67
CA LEU A 540 -8.18 -6.53 8.53
C LEU A 540 -6.96 -6.96 7.74
N SER A 541 -7.12 -7.69 6.64
CA SER A 541 -6.00 -8.06 5.77
C SER A 541 -5.34 -6.82 5.15
N THR A 542 -6.14 -5.86 4.69
CA THR A 542 -5.64 -4.60 4.12
C THR A 542 -4.88 -3.79 5.16
N LEU A 543 -5.43 -3.63 6.37
CA LEU A 543 -4.76 -2.94 7.47
C LEU A 543 -3.49 -3.67 7.93
N GLY A 544 -3.51 -5.00 7.97
CA GLY A 544 -2.34 -5.83 8.26
C GLY A 544 -1.21 -5.62 7.25
N LEU A 545 -1.54 -5.55 5.96
CA LEU A 545 -0.57 -5.24 4.90
C LEU A 545 0.01 -3.82 5.04
N LEU A 546 -0.82 -2.82 5.39
CA LEU A 546 -0.35 -1.45 5.62
C LEU A 546 0.51 -1.32 6.88
N ALA A 547 0.21 -2.08 7.93
CA ALA A 547 1.02 -2.16 9.14
C ALA A 547 2.38 -2.82 8.85
N LEU A 548 2.39 -3.91 8.07
CA LEU A 548 3.60 -4.57 7.60
C LEU A 548 4.45 -3.63 6.74
N LEU A 549 3.82 -2.91 5.80
CA LEU A 549 4.47 -1.88 4.99
C LEU A 549 5.12 -0.80 5.86
N HIS A 550 4.39 -0.29 6.86
CA HIS A 550 4.94 0.70 7.79
C HIS A 550 6.17 0.16 8.55
N TRP A 551 6.11 -1.09 9.00
CA TRP A 551 7.22 -1.74 9.69
C TRP A 551 8.44 -1.92 8.77
N ILE A 552 8.26 -2.41 7.54
CA ILE A 552 9.33 -2.58 6.55
C ILE A 552 10.00 -1.24 6.25
N LEU A 553 9.20 -0.22 5.89
CA LEU A 553 9.73 1.10 5.57
C LEU A 553 10.48 1.73 6.74
N ARG A 554 9.98 1.56 7.97
CA ARG A 554 10.66 2.04 9.17
C ARG A 554 12.03 1.37 9.31
N ARG A 555 12.11 0.05 9.15
CA ARG A 555 13.35 -0.72 9.25
C ARG A 555 14.36 -0.33 8.17
N GLU A 556 13.93 -0.19 6.92
CA GLU A 556 14.80 0.23 5.82
C GLU A 556 15.38 1.65 6.03
N LEU A 557 14.57 2.56 6.59
CA LEU A 557 15.01 3.92 6.89
C LEU A 557 15.92 4.00 8.12
N GLU A 558 15.81 3.06 9.07
CA GLU A 558 16.66 2.95 10.27
C GLU A 558 18.02 2.31 9.96
N VAL A 559 18.08 1.23 9.16
CA VAL A 559 19.32 0.46 8.88
C VAL A 559 20.38 1.30 8.16
N ARG A 560 20.00 2.30 7.35
CA ARG A 560 20.95 3.25 6.74
C ARG A 560 21.47 4.33 7.71
N ARG A 561 21.56 4.05 9.01
CA ARG A 561 22.21 4.89 10.04
C ARG A 561 23.54 4.30 10.53
N SER A 562 23.72 2.98 10.41
CA SER A 562 25.01 2.30 10.61
C SER A 562 25.76 2.22 9.31
#